data_AF-A0A2D8GD47-F1
#
_entry.id   AF-A0A2D8GD47-F1
#
_cell.length_a   1.000
_cell.length_b   1.000
_cell.length_c   1.000
_cell.angle_alpha   90.00
_cell.angle_beta   90.00
_cell.angle_gamma   90.00
#
_symmetry.space_group_name_H-M   'P 1'
#
loop_
_entity.id
_entity.type
_entity.pdbx_description
1 polymer ?
#
loop_
_entity_poly.entity_id
_entity_poly.type
_entity_poly.pdbx_seq_one_letter_code
_entity_poly.pdbx_strand_id
1 'polypeptide(L)' 'MWEEYTIEAAANKEDLRRLVKKMMGNGWQPLGGVCIDLHEDKSRYLQAMVRNRKDIPKD' A
#
# COMPACT_ATOMS: atom_id res chain seq x y z
N MET A 1 4.09 -19.12 -7.91
CA MET A 1 2.77 -18.51 -7.61
C MET A 1 3.00 -17.01 -7.57
N TRP A 2 2.22 -16.21 -8.29
CA TRP A 2 2.38 -14.75 -8.26
C TRP A 2 1.68 -14.21 -7.01
N GLU A 3 2.38 -13.41 -6.19
CA GLU A 3 1.76 -12.78 -5.02
C GLU A 3 0.87 -11.61 -5.49
N GLU A 4 -0.41 -11.62 -5.11
CA GLU A 4 -1.33 -10.52 -5.42
C GLU A 4 -0.98 -9.29 -4.58
N TYR A 5 -0.80 -8.15 -5.25
CA TYR A 5 -0.55 -6.87 -4.61
C TYR A 5 -1.38 -5.75 -5.25
N THR A 6 -1.68 -4.72 -4.46
CA THR A 6 -2.23 -3.46 -4.95
C THR A 6 -1.37 -2.29 -4.47
N ILE A 7 -1.44 -1.17 -5.18
CA ILE A 7 -0.76 0.10 -4.86
C ILE A 7 -1.83 1.08 -4.43
N GLU A 8 -1.71 1.55 -3.20
CA GLU A 8 -2.61 2.54 -2.64
C GLU A 8 -1.96 3.91 -2.63
N ALA A 9 -2.69 4.94 -3.07
CA ALA A 9 -2.18 6.32 -3.16
C ALA A 9 -3.02 7.29 -2.31
N ALA A 10 -2.37 8.29 -1.71
CA ALA A 10 -3.05 9.40 -1.04
C ALA A 10 -2.29 10.72 -1.18
N ALA A 11 -2.99 11.84 -0.95
CA ALA A 11 -2.45 13.19 -1.09
C ALA A 11 -1.41 13.56 -0.01
N ASN A 12 -1.45 12.91 1.16
CA ASN A 12 -0.49 13.15 2.24
C ASN A 12 -0.26 11.89 3.09
N LYS A 13 0.71 11.97 4.01
CA LYS A 13 1.21 10.82 4.78
C LYS A 13 0.17 10.32 5.78
N GLU A 14 -0.65 11.20 6.32
CA GLU A 14 -1.67 10.83 7.29
C GLU A 14 -2.81 10.06 6.61
N ASP A 15 -3.27 10.53 5.46
CA ASP A 15 -4.30 9.86 4.68
C ASP A 15 -3.82 8.50 4.17
N LEU A 16 -2.58 8.42 3.66
CA LEU A 16 -1.99 7.14 3.27
C LEU A 16 -1.92 6.17 4.46
N ARG A 17 -1.48 6.65 5.62
CA ARG A 17 -1.40 5.84 6.84
C ARG A 17 -2.77 5.34 7.29
N ARG A 18 -3.82 6.17 7.23
CA ARG A 18 -5.20 5.78 7.57
C ARG A 18 -5.71 4.72 6.61
N LEU A 19 -5.48 4.89 5.32
CA LEU A 19 -5.89 3.96 4.30
C LEU A 19 -5.18 2.60 4.43
N VAL A 20 -3.85 2.59 4.61
CA VAL A 20 -3.09 1.34 4.85
C VAL A 20 -3.58 0.64 6.11
N LYS A 21 -3.86 1.36 7.21
CA LYS A 21 -4.44 0.77 8.43
C LYS A 21 -5.81 0.12 8.17
N LYS A 22 -6.66 0.75 7.35
CA LYS A 22 -7.96 0.18 6.96
C LYS A 22 -7.76 -1.12 6.17
N MET A 23 -6.83 -1.13 5.21
CA MET A 23 -6.47 -2.33 4.44
C MET A 23 -5.97 -3.46 5.35
N MET A 24 -5.15 -3.13 6.35
CA MET A 24 -4.70 -4.10 7.36
C MET A 24 -5.85 -4.74 8.13
N GLY A 25 -6.89 -3.97 8.47
CA GLY A 25 -8.12 -4.50 9.07
C GLY A 25 -8.86 -5.50 8.17
N ASN A 26 -8.69 -5.38 6.85
CA ASN A 26 -9.28 -6.28 5.85
C ASN A 26 -8.39 -7.47 5.49
N GLY A 27 -7.34 -7.73 6.25
CA GLY A 27 -6.43 -8.85 5.99
C GLY A 27 -5.36 -8.56 4.93
N TRP A 28 -5.10 -7.29 4.61
CA TRP A 28 -3.93 -6.92 3.82
C TRP A 28 -2.71 -6.67 4.72
N GLN A 29 -1.52 -6.73 4.14
CA GLN A 29 -0.27 -6.41 4.81
C GLN A 29 0.55 -5.47 3.94
N PRO A 30 1.15 -4.40 4.50
CA PRO A 30 2.07 -3.56 3.76
C PRO A 30 3.27 -4.37 3.27
N LEU A 31 3.65 -4.13 2.02
CA LEU A 31 4.84 -4.66 1.37
C LEU A 31 5.87 -3.55 1.25
N GLY A 32 7.04 -3.74 1.85
CA GLY A 32 8.14 -2.76 1.78
C GLY A 32 7.85 -1.45 2.52
N GLY A 33 8.34 -0.34 1.98
CA GLY A 33 8.22 1.01 2.55
C GLY A 33 7.16 1.88 1.86
N VAL A 34 6.99 3.12 2.34
CA VAL A 34 6.19 4.14 1.65
C VAL A 34 6.99 4.69 0.48
N CYS A 35 6.50 4.52 -0.74
CA CYS A 35 7.05 5.16 -1.93
C CYS A 35 6.47 6.58 -2.03
N ILE A 36 7.31 7.58 -2.29
CA ILE A 36 6.84 8.92 -2.67
C ILE A 36 6.81 8.91 -4.19
N ASP A 37 5.63 8.80 -4.78
CA ASP A 37 5.51 8.87 -6.24
C ASP A 37 5.46 10.34 -6.68
N LEU A 38 6.42 10.70 -7.51
CA LEU A 38 6.60 12.03 -8.06
C LEU A 38 6.30 11.93 -9.57
N HIS A 39 5.03 12.07 -9.95
CA HIS A 39 4.68 12.18 -11.37
C HIS A 39 4.87 13.62 -11.89
N GLU A 40 5.23 13.71 -13.17
CA GLU A 40 5.85 14.84 -13.88
C GLU A 40 5.07 16.17 -13.90
N ASP A 41 3.81 16.21 -13.46
CA ASP A 41 2.93 17.40 -13.53
C ASP A 41 2.64 18.08 -12.17
N LYS A 42 3.63 18.08 -11.26
CA LYS A 42 3.63 18.81 -9.96
C LYS A 42 2.72 18.24 -8.85
N SER A 43 1.98 17.17 -9.09
CA SER A 43 1.15 16.52 -8.05
C SER A 43 1.94 15.40 -7.36
N ARG A 44 2.27 15.61 -6.07
CA ARG A 44 2.94 14.60 -5.25
C ARG A 44 1.89 13.67 -4.65
N TYR A 45 2.03 12.37 -4.88
CA TYR A 45 1.21 11.36 -4.21
C TYR A 45 2.11 10.43 -3.41
N LEU A 46 1.65 10.03 -2.23
CA LEU A 46 2.32 9.01 -1.45
C LEU A 46 1.67 7.67 -1.76
N GLN A 47 2.49 6.65 -2.00
CA GLN A 47 2.06 5.31 -2.35
C GLN A 47 2.55 4.27 -1.34
N ALA A 48 1.75 3.22 -1.13
CA ALA A 48 2.16 2.04 -0.38
C ALA A 48 1.68 0.77 -1.10
N MET A 49 2.57 -0.21 -1.22
CA MET A 49 2.19 -1.54 -1.69
C MET A 49 1.58 -2.34 -0.54
N VAL A 50 0.54 -3.11 -0.83
CA VAL A 50 -0.07 -4.05 0.13
C VAL A 50 -0.36 -5.38 -0.56
N ARG A 51 -0.24 -6.50 0.17
CA ARG A 51 -0.63 -7.86 -0.27
C ARG A 51 -1.68 -8.49 0.62
N ASN A 52 -2.43 -9.44 0.10
CA ASN A 52 -3.44 -10.17 0.87
C ASN A 52 -2.83 -11.31 1.68
N ARG A 53 -3.25 -11.47 2.95
CA ARG A 53 -2.74 -12.53 3.84
C ARG A 53 -3.13 -13.94 3.39
N LYS A 54 -4.21 -14.07 2.61
CA LYS A 54 -4.69 -15.37 2.11
C LYS A 54 -3.66 -16.07 1.21
N ASP A 55 -2.76 -15.31 0.62
CA ASP A 55 -1.74 -15.81 -0.32
C ASP A 55 -0.39 -16.07 0.36
N ILE A 56 -0.29 -15.90 1.68
CA ILE A 56 0.92 -16.18 2.45
C ILE A 56 0.89 -17.67 2.86
N PRO A 57 1.83 -18.50 2.39
CA PRO A 57 1.99 -19.87 2.88
C PRO A 57 2.12 -19.83 4.41
N LYS A 58 1.33 -20.65 5.12
CA LYS A 58 1.54 -20.86 6.55
C LYS A 58 2.78 -21.74 6.70
N ASP A 59 3.87 -21.18 7.21
CA ASP A 59 4.98 -21.95 7.77
C ASP A 59 4.52 -22.75 8.99
#